data_AF-K0RHR8-F1
#
_entry.id   AF-K0RHR8-F1
#
_cell.length_a   1.000
_cell.length_b   1.000
_cell.length_c   1.000
_cell.angle_alpha   90.00
_cell.angle_beta   90.00
_cell.angle_gamma   90.00
#
_symmetry.space_group_name_H-M   'P 1'
#
loop_
_entity.id
_entity.type
_entity.pdbx_description
1 polymer ?
#
loop_
_entity_poly.entity_id
_entity_poly.type
_entity_poly.pdbx_seq_one_letter_code
_entity_poly.pdbx_strand_id
1 'polypeptide(L)'
;MADSDGKPTYAVHDLGDGKIMRLAGGFPIEGFKSGLQYQAKGNDLYVVTYPKCGTTMTQHTAYLILNDGVPLSADQRLDIVWPHLEEVGGDFVEDKGTVLDGYK
;
A
#
# COMPACT_ATOMS: atom_id res chain seq x y z
N MET A 1 -9.88 -8.77 7.17
CA MET A 1 -9.98 -9.99 8.00
C MET A 1 -11.31 -10.68 7.70
N ALA A 2 -11.36 -12.00 7.84
CA ALA A 2 -12.61 -12.74 7.67
C ALA A 2 -13.32 -12.89 9.04
N ASP A 3 -14.65 -12.96 9.04
CA ASP A 3 -15.42 -13.35 10.23
C ASP A 3 -15.29 -14.87 10.51
N SER A 4 -15.98 -15.35 11.53
CA SER A 4 -16.00 -16.78 11.89
C SER A 4 -16.51 -17.69 10.76
N ASP A 5 -17.25 -17.14 9.81
CA ASP A 5 -17.81 -17.86 8.66
C ASP A 5 -16.91 -17.75 7.41
N GLY A 6 -15.74 -17.11 7.53
CA GLY A 6 -14.81 -16.90 6.43
C GLY A 6 -15.20 -15.74 5.49
N LYS A 7 -16.21 -14.94 5.82
CA LYS A 7 -16.65 -13.82 4.97
C LYS A 7 -15.79 -12.58 5.21
N PRO A 8 -15.47 -11.80 4.16
CA PRO A 8 -14.71 -10.57 4.34
C PRO A 8 -15.48 -9.57 5.23
N THR A 9 -14.83 -9.11 6.29
CA THR A 9 -15.35 -8.04 7.15
C THR A 9 -14.94 -6.68 6.64
N TYR A 10 -15.77 -5.68 6.90
CA TYR A 10 -15.50 -4.30 6.55
C TYR A 10 -15.99 -3.37 7.66
N ALA A 11 -15.25 -2.29 7.88
CA ALA A 11 -15.64 -1.21 8.77
C ALA A 11 -16.07 0.01 7.94
N VAL A 12 -17.10 0.70 8.42
CA VAL A 12 -17.60 1.93 7.82
C VAL A 12 -17.05 3.10 8.62
N HIS A 13 -16.39 4.03 7.94
CA HIS A 13 -15.75 5.19 8.54
C HIS A 13 -16.32 6.46 7.94
N ASP A 14 -16.70 7.40 8.81
CA ASP A 14 -17.00 8.77 8.42
C ASP A 14 -15.69 9.54 8.28
N LEU A 15 -15.49 10.16 7.12
CA LEU A 15 -14.30 10.95 6.79
C LEU A 15 -14.55 12.46 6.93
N GLY A 16 -15.74 12.87 7.35
CA GLY A 16 -16.19 14.27 7.35
C GLY A 16 -16.83 14.69 6.03
N ASP A 17 -17.52 15.84 6.05
CA ASP A 17 -18.20 16.44 4.88
C ASP A 17 -19.17 15.49 4.15
N GLY A 18 -19.79 14.56 4.88
CA GLY A 18 -20.71 13.56 4.33
C GLY A 18 -20.04 12.44 3.53
N LYS A 19 -18.71 12.33 3.57
CA LYS A 19 -17.96 11.26 2.90
C LYS A 19 -17.84 10.05 3.81
N ILE A 20 -18.24 8.90 3.29
CA ILE A 20 -18.15 7.61 4.00
C ILE A 20 -17.25 6.68 3.21
N MET A 21 -16.34 6.00 3.90
CA MET A 21 -15.48 4.99 3.32
C MET A 21 -15.66 3.64 4.01
N ARG A 22 -15.73 2.58 3.20
CA ARG A 22 -15.80 1.21 3.68
C ARG A 22 -14.44 0.54 3.49
N LEU A 23 -13.72 0.35 4.59
CA LEU A 23 -12.39 -0.27 4.58
C LEU A 23 -12.49 -1.75 4.93
N ALA A 24 -11.61 -2.56 4.32
CA ALA A 24 -11.48 -3.97 4.69
C ALA A 24 -11.03 -4.09 6.15
N GLY A 25 -11.60 -5.05 6.89
CA GLY A 25 -11.31 -5.21 8.31
C GLY A 25 -9.80 -5.42 8.55
N GLY A 26 -9.23 -4.64 9.47
CA GLY A 26 -7.80 -4.67 9.82
C GLY A 26 -6.98 -3.50 9.28
N PHE A 27 -7.50 -2.71 8.34
CA PHE A 27 -6.82 -1.49 7.89
C PHE A 27 -7.01 -0.35 8.91
N PRO A 28 -5.94 0.32 9.35
CA PRO A 28 -6.04 1.43 10.29
C PRO A 28 -6.58 2.67 9.57
N ILE A 29 -7.68 3.23 10.10
CA ILE A 29 -8.29 4.44 9.52
C ILE A 29 -7.35 5.64 9.52
N GLU A 30 -6.44 5.72 10.49
CA GLU A 30 -5.47 6.81 10.57
C GLU A 30 -4.40 6.72 9.48
N GLY A 31 -3.94 5.50 9.15
CA GLY A 31 -3.08 5.25 7.99
C GLY A 31 -3.77 5.69 6.70
N PHE A 32 -5.03 5.28 6.52
CA PHE A 32 -5.83 5.69 5.36
C PHE A 32 -5.99 7.22 5.27
N LYS A 33 -6.34 7.90 6.37
CA LYS A 33 -6.50 9.36 6.39
C LYS A 33 -5.18 10.09 6.11
N SER A 34 -4.08 9.66 6.70
CA SER A 34 -2.75 10.20 6.42
C SER A 34 -2.37 9.98 4.95
N GLY A 35 -2.61 8.78 4.42
CA GLY A 35 -2.38 8.45 3.01
C GLY A 35 -3.17 9.34 2.04
N LEU A 36 -4.41 9.73 2.39
CA LEU A 36 -5.20 10.68 1.58
C LEU A 36 -4.61 12.09 1.51
N GLN A 37 -3.78 12.48 2.49
CA GLN A 37 -3.11 13.79 2.51
C GLN A 37 -1.72 13.74 1.85
N TYR A 38 -1.21 12.53 1.54
CA TYR A 38 0.11 12.36 0.96
C TYR A 38 0.23 13.10 -0.38
N GLN A 39 1.32 13.86 -0.52
CA GLN A 39 1.63 14.59 -1.74
C GLN A 39 2.67 13.80 -2.54
N ALA A 40 2.26 13.30 -3.71
CA ALA A 40 3.11 12.53 -4.59
C ALA A 40 4.36 13.32 -5.03
N LYS A 41 5.51 12.67 -5.02
CA LYS A 41 6.79 13.21 -5.48
C LYS A 41 7.06 12.75 -6.91
N GLY A 42 7.91 13.48 -7.63
CA GLY A 42 8.17 13.21 -9.06
C GLY A 42 8.81 11.85 -9.34
N ASN A 43 9.29 11.17 -8.31
CA ASN A 43 9.96 9.89 -8.33
C ASN A 43 9.16 8.78 -7.62
N ASP A 44 7.92 9.05 -7.20
CA ASP A 44 7.08 8.02 -6.57
C ASP A 44 6.54 7.06 -7.65
N LEU A 45 6.51 5.77 -7.33
CA LEU A 45 5.93 4.74 -8.19
C LEU A 45 4.74 4.06 -7.49
N TYR A 46 3.60 4.01 -8.20
CA TYR A 46 2.37 3.45 -7.65
C TYR A 46 1.93 2.20 -8.42
N VAL A 47 1.61 1.15 -7.68
CA VAL A 47 0.86 -0.01 -8.20
C VAL A 47 -0.54 0.04 -7.63
N VAL A 48 -1.50 0.48 -8.45
CA VAL A 48 -2.90 0.64 -8.05
C VAL A 48 -3.76 -0.39 -8.78
N THR A 49 -4.47 -1.21 -8.01
CA THR A 49 -5.36 -2.24 -8.55
C THR A 49 -6.56 -2.42 -7.64
N TYR A 50 -7.68 -2.87 -8.19
CA TYR A 50 -8.71 -3.48 -7.34
C TYR A 50 -8.16 -4.77 -6.69
N PRO A 51 -8.52 -5.11 -5.43
CA PRO A 51 -7.98 -6.28 -4.76
C PRO A 51 -8.12 -7.57 -5.57
N LYS A 52 -7.07 -8.38 -5.59
CA LYS A 52 -6.97 -9.66 -6.32
C LYS A 52 -6.88 -9.54 -7.85
N CYS A 53 -6.64 -8.35 -8.40
CA CYS A 53 -6.39 -8.15 -9.83
C CYS A 53 -4.89 -8.20 -10.22
N GLY A 54 -4.06 -8.94 -9.46
CA GLY A 54 -2.66 -9.17 -9.81
C GLY A 54 -1.64 -8.18 -9.21
N THR A 55 -2.00 -7.42 -8.17
CA THR A 55 -1.13 -6.44 -7.48
C THR A 55 0.27 -6.99 -7.19
N THR A 56 0.34 -8.16 -6.56
CA THR A 56 1.60 -8.83 -6.18
C THR A 56 2.47 -9.20 -7.39
N MET A 57 1.84 -9.66 -8.47
CA MET A 57 2.56 -9.99 -9.70
C MET A 57 3.18 -8.72 -10.30
N THR A 58 2.40 -7.65 -10.41
CA THR A 58 2.86 -6.35 -10.93
C THR A 58 3.98 -5.75 -10.08
N GLN A 59 3.84 -5.76 -8.74
CA GLN A 59 4.88 -5.29 -7.82
C GLN A 59 6.19 -6.05 -8.01
N HIS A 60 6.14 -7.37 -8.17
CA HIS A 60 7.34 -8.19 -8.35
C HIS A 60 7.99 -7.95 -9.72
N THR A 61 7.19 -7.86 -10.79
CA THR A 61 7.69 -7.52 -12.12
C THR A 61 8.34 -6.14 -12.15
N ALA A 62 7.69 -5.13 -11.56
CA ALA A 62 8.24 -3.78 -11.46
C ALA A 62 9.56 -3.76 -10.66
N TYR A 63 9.61 -4.46 -9.53
CA TYR A 63 10.83 -4.61 -8.74
C TYR A 63 11.99 -5.16 -9.57
N LEU A 64 11.77 -6.25 -10.31
CA LEU A 64 12.80 -6.87 -11.15
C LEU A 64 13.27 -5.92 -12.26
N ILE A 65 12.37 -5.15 -12.87
CA ILE A 65 12.73 -4.17 -13.91
C ILE A 65 13.63 -3.07 -13.32
N LEU A 66 13.29 -2.58 -12.12
CA LEU A 66 14.03 -1.52 -11.46
C LEU A 66 15.35 -1.98 -10.84
N ASN A 67 15.51 -3.29 -10.63
CA ASN A 67 16.66 -3.87 -9.93
C ASN A 67 17.48 -4.79 -10.85
N ASP A 68 17.56 -4.49 -12.15
CA ASP A 68 18.35 -5.21 -13.16
C ASP A 68 18.12 -6.74 -13.20
N GLY A 69 16.88 -7.16 -12.95
CA GLY A 69 16.47 -8.57 -12.91
C GLY A 69 16.92 -9.32 -11.65
N VAL A 70 17.53 -8.64 -10.68
CA VAL A 70 17.93 -9.23 -9.40
C VAL A 70 16.69 -9.32 -8.49
N PRO A 71 16.30 -10.53 -8.03
CA PRO A 71 15.12 -10.70 -7.19
C PRO A 71 15.32 -10.16 -5.78
N LEU A 72 14.21 -9.99 -5.05
CA LEU A 72 14.23 -9.74 -3.60
C LEU A 72 15.03 -10.84 -2.91
N SER A 73 15.90 -10.45 -1.97
CA SER A 73 16.61 -11.41 -1.13
C SER A 73 15.66 -12.07 -0.12
N ALA A 74 16.06 -13.21 0.43
CA ALA A 74 15.21 -13.99 1.34
C ALA A 74 14.85 -13.26 2.65
N ASP A 75 15.62 -12.25 3.03
CA ASP A 75 15.41 -11.38 4.20
C ASP A 75 14.57 -10.14 3.88
N GLN A 76 14.28 -9.87 2.60
CA GLN A 76 13.44 -8.76 2.18
C GLN A 76 11.97 -9.17 2.04
N ARG A 77 11.09 -8.19 2.23
CA ARG A 77 9.64 -8.35 2.18
C ARG A 77 9.03 -7.39 1.17
N LEU A 78 8.14 -7.91 0.33
CA LEU A 78 7.52 -7.12 -0.75
C LEU A 78 6.69 -5.95 -0.20
N ASP A 79 6.03 -6.12 0.94
CA ASP A 79 5.22 -5.07 1.60
C ASP A 79 6.07 -3.99 2.30
N ILE A 80 7.37 -4.23 2.48
CA ILE A 80 8.31 -3.18 2.93
C ILE A 80 8.79 -2.35 1.74
N VAL A 81 9.04 -3.01 0.61
CA VAL A 81 9.49 -2.34 -0.62
C VAL A 81 8.33 -1.61 -1.32
N TRP A 82 7.14 -2.17 -1.25
CA TRP A 82 5.90 -1.63 -1.79
C TRP A 82 4.89 -1.44 -0.65
N PRO A 83 5.08 -0.43 0.21
CA PRO A 83 4.17 -0.18 1.31
C PRO A 83 2.76 0.16 0.79
N HIS A 84 1.74 -0.44 1.39
CA HIS A 84 0.36 -0.07 1.12
C HIS A 84 0.06 1.28 1.77
N LEU A 85 -0.06 2.34 0.96
CA LEU A 85 -0.24 3.71 1.44
C LEU A 85 -1.45 3.85 2.38
N GLU A 86 -2.54 3.13 2.09
CA GLU A 86 -3.74 3.10 2.91
C GLU A 86 -3.57 2.40 4.26
N GLU A 87 -2.52 1.60 4.43
CA GLU A 87 -2.21 0.87 5.65
C GLU A 87 -1.18 1.63 6.51
N VAL A 88 -0.10 2.12 5.89
CA VAL A 88 1.02 2.73 6.61
C VAL A 88 0.93 4.25 6.74
N GLY A 89 0.14 4.90 5.87
CA GLY A 89 0.00 6.35 5.83
C GLY A 89 1.14 7.08 5.11
N GLY A 90 0.91 8.36 4.81
CA GLY A 90 1.87 9.20 4.10
C GLY A 90 3.15 9.44 4.91
N ASP A 91 3.01 9.69 6.22
CA ASP A 91 4.13 9.97 7.12
C ASP A 91 5.18 8.84 7.10
N PHE A 92 4.72 7.58 7.03
CA PHE A 92 5.61 6.42 6.93
C PHE A 92 6.38 6.41 5.60
N VAL A 93 5.71 6.70 4.48
CA VAL A 93 6.36 6.74 3.15
C VAL A 93 7.40 7.87 3.09
N GLU A 94 7.14 8.99 3.76
CA GLU A 94 8.08 10.09 3.84
C GLU A 94 9.36 9.74 4.61
N ASP A 95 9.21 9.13 5.78
CA ASP A 95 10.32 8.78 6.69
C ASP A 95 11.07 7.51 6.28
N LYS A 96 10.35 6.49 5.80
CA LYS A 96 10.86 5.11 5.67
C LYS A 96 10.63 4.45 4.31
N GLY A 97 9.97 5.12 3.37
CA GLY A 97 9.84 4.62 2.00
C GLY A 97 11.22 4.32 1.41
N THR A 98 11.49 3.04 1.11
CA THR A 98 12.77 2.61 0.57
C THR A 98 13.01 3.24 -0.79
N VAL A 99 14.21 3.80 -0.96
CA VAL A 99 14.64 4.38 -2.22
C VAL A 99 15.37 3.32 -3.03
N LEU A 100 14.75 2.80 -4.09
CA LEU A 100 15.43 1.98 -5.11
C LEU A 100 15.82 2.91 -6.25
N ASP A 101 17.12 3.17 -6.41
CA ASP A 101 17.68 4.03 -7.47
C ASP A 101 17.00 5.39 -7.63
N GLY A 102 16.56 5.96 -6.51
CA GLY A 102 15.90 7.26 -6.49
C GLY A 102 14.38 7.19 -6.62
N TYR A 103 13.74 6.03 -6.77
CA TYR A 103 12.29 5.86 -6.74
C TYR A 103 11.78 5.50 -5.35
N LYS A 104 10.65 6.10 -4.96
CA LYS A 104 9.96 5.83 -3.69
C LYS A 104 8.65 5.10 -3.92
#